data_AF-A0A7S4V0P6-F1
#
_entry.id   AF-A0A7S4V0P6-F1
#
_cell.length_a   1.000
_cell.length_b   1.000
_cell.length_c   1.000
_cell.angle_alpha   90.00
_cell.angle_beta   90.00
_cell.angle_gamma   90.00
#
_symmetry.space_group_name_H-M   'P 1'
#
loop_
_entity.id
_entity.type
_entity.pdbx_description
1 polymer ?
#
loop_
_entity_poly.entity_id
_entity_poly.type
_entity_poly.pdbx_seq_one_letter_code
_entity_poly.pdbx_strand_id
1 'polypeptide(L)'
;YTRLFENINQSENIDYSSLNTQTFALLLAKYKALLLRSDENEAPFTVNDFGNFISNLGLEKYPYVGGAAPRRIIPVDAGDDLIYTANEAPPDQLIPFHHELAQVKNPPVYLFFYCDQPSETGGETALLDSTVVYRYVNDTFPEFMEKLKTYGARYIRTIPAEDDKESPIGRSFYNTYQVKTKDELEEKLNATEKLEYEWLDDGSLKVCTT
;
A
#
# COMPACT_ATOMS: atom_id res chain seq x y z
N TYR A 1 -16.64 -18.42 7.54
CA TYR A 1 -16.36 -17.07 7.03
C TYR A 1 -15.72 -16.27 8.15
N THR A 2 -14.41 -16.06 8.11
CA THR A 2 -13.74 -15.16 9.06
C THR A 2 -14.12 -13.75 8.65
N ARG A 3 -14.85 -13.04 9.52
CA ARG A 3 -15.16 -11.63 9.30
C ARG A 3 -13.82 -10.87 9.35
N LEU A 4 -13.37 -10.39 8.18
CA LEU A 4 -12.06 -9.74 8.01
C LEU A 4 -12.03 -8.29 8.50
N PHE A 5 -13.21 -7.70 8.74
CA PHE A 5 -13.35 -6.33 9.22
C PHE A 5 -14.54 -6.21 10.18
N GLU A 6 -14.34 -5.46 11.26
CA GLU A 6 -15.44 -5.06 12.14
C GLU A 6 -15.97 -3.70 11.70
N ASN A 7 -17.30 -3.55 11.68
CA ASN A 7 -17.91 -2.24 11.50
C ASN A 7 -17.97 -1.58 12.87
N ILE A 8 -17.08 -0.60 13.09
CA ILE A 8 -16.92 0.03 14.40
C ILE A 8 -18.24 0.66 14.88
N ASN A 9 -19.07 1.17 13.97
CA ASN A 9 -20.34 1.82 14.31
C ASN A 9 -21.44 0.83 14.74
N GLN A 10 -21.30 -0.47 14.40
CA GLN A 10 -22.28 -1.51 14.74
C GLN A 10 -21.81 -2.45 15.85
N SER A 11 -20.52 -2.42 16.22
CA SER A 11 -19.97 -3.18 17.33
C SER A 11 -19.79 -2.29 18.56
N GLU A 12 -20.68 -2.42 19.54
CA GLU A 12 -20.51 -1.96 20.93
C GLU A 12 -19.90 -0.55 21.12
N ASN A 13 -20.68 0.53 20.99
CA ASN A 13 -20.37 1.87 21.58
C ASN A 13 -18.95 2.43 21.34
N ILE A 14 -18.26 2.09 20.23
CA ILE A 14 -16.96 2.68 19.93
C ILE A 14 -17.17 3.99 19.18
N ASP A 15 -17.05 5.09 19.88
CA ASP A 15 -17.00 6.42 19.28
C ASP A 15 -15.63 6.62 18.60
N TYR A 16 -15.61 6.61 17.27
CA TYR A 16 -14.38 6.76 16.50
C TYR A 16 -13.67 8.08 16.75
N SER A 17 -14.39 9.13 17.17
CA SER A 17 -13.80 10.44 17.48
C SER A 17 -12.94 10.41 18.75
N SER A 18 -13.12 9.39 19.59
CA SER A 18 -12.37 9.17 20.83
C SER A 18 -11.24 8.13 20.70
N LEU A 19 -11.04 7.55 19.51
CA LEU A 19 -10.01 6.55 19.30
C LEU A 19 -8.62 7.16 19.45
N ASN A 20 -7.86 6.64 20.41
CA ASN A 20 -6.44 6.91 20.54
C ASN A 20 -5.60 5.77 19.92
N THR A 21 -4.29 6.01 19.79
CA THR A 21 -3.32 5.07 19.22
C THR A 21 -3.41 3.66 19.82
N GLN A 22 -3.54 3.56 21.14
CA GLN A 22 -3.53 2.29 21.85
C GLN A 22 -4.80 1.48 21.57
N THR A 23 -5.96 2.11 21.68
CA THR A 23 -7.24 1.46 21.40
C THR A 23 -7.32 1.05 19.92
N PHE A 24 -6.88 1.91 19.01
CA PHE A 24 -6.80 1.61 17.57
C PHE A 24 -5.94 0.37 17.29
N ALA A 25 -4.73 0.31 17.87
CA ALA A 25 -3.83 -0.82 17.70
C ALA A 25 -4.43 -2.13 18.27
N LEU A 26 -5.10 -2.08 19.42
CA LEU A 26 -5.77 -3.25 20.01
C LEU A 26 -6.93 -3.76 19.14
N LEU A 27 -7.74 -2.85 18.59
CA LEU A 27 -8.84 -3.21 17.70
C LEU A 27 -8.31 -3.85 16.42
N LEU A 28 -7.28 -3.29 15.79
CA LEU A 28 -6.65 -3.90 14.61
C LEU A 28 -5.98 -5.24 14.91
N ALA A 29 -5.33 -5.38 16.07
CA ALA A 29 -4.73 -6.67 16.45
C ALA A 29 -5.80 -7.78 16.53
N LYS A 30 -6.99 -7.44 17.04
CA LYS A 30 -8.15 -8.33 17.16
C LYS A 30 -8.83 -8.60 15.81
N TYR A 31 -9.14 -7.56 15.05
CA TYR A 31 -10.04 -7.63 13.88
C TYR A 31 -9.34 -7.60 12.52
N LYS A 32 -8.03 -7.32 12.47
CA LYS A 32 -7.16 -7.20 11.27
C LYS A 32 -7.46 -6.02 10.35
N ALA A 33 -8.72 -5.67 10.15
CA ALA A 33 -9.15 -4.45 9.49
C ALA A 33 -10.34 -3.84 10.23
N LEU A 34 -10.51 -2.53 10.08
CA LEU A 34 -11.60 -1.77 10.65
C LEU A 34 -12.30 -0.99 9.55
N LEU A 35 -13.64 -0.99 9.55
CA LEU A 35 -14.46 -0.21 8.64
C LEU A 35 -15.23 0.84 9.43
N LEU A 36 -15.08 2.10 9.03
CA LEU A 36 -15.89 3.22 9.50
C LEU A 36 -16.83 3.59 8.35
N ARG A 37 -18.12 3.71 8.63
CA ARG A 37 -19.14 4.04 7.63
C ARG A 37 -20.21 4.92 8.27
N SER A 38 -20.46 6.10 7.70
CA SER A 38 -21.52 6.99 8.16
C SER A 38 -22.89 6.31 8.04
N ASP A 39 -23.78 6.57 8.99
CA ASP A 39 -25.15 6.07 8.91
C ASP A 39 -25.90 6.74 7.75
N GLU A 40 -26.89 6.05 7.17
CA GLU A 40 -27.63 6.54 6.00
C GLU A 40 -28.36 7.89 6.23
N ASN A 41 -28.59 8.25 7.50
CA ASN A 41 -29.29 9.48 7.90
C ASN A 41 -28.33 10.61 8.32
N GLU A 42 -27.02 10.38 8.29
CA GLU A 42 -26.01 11.37 8.69
C GLU A 42 -25.32 11.98 7.47
N ALA A 43 -24.67 13.13 7.68
CA ALA A 43 -23.82 13.70 6.65
C ALA A 43 -22.69 12.72 6.29
N PRO A 44 -22.30 12.62 5.00
CA PRO A 44 -21.22 11.74 4.60
C PRO A 44 -19.91 12.20 5.21
N PHE A 45 -19.09 11.23 5.60
CA PHE A 45 -17.74 11.47 6.11
C PHE A 45 -16.89 12.11 5.01
N THR A 46 -16.38 13.33 5.24
CA THR A 46 -15.62 14.07 4.22
C THR A 46 -14.13 13.72 4.23
N VAL A 47 -13.41 14.13 3.19
CA VAL A 47 -11.94 14.00 3.15
C VAL A 47 -11.25 14.78 4.27
N ASN A 48 -11.82 15.90 4.73
CA ASN A 48 -11.31 16.66 5.87
C ASN A 48 -11.57 15.92 7.19
N ASP A 49 -12.73 15.27 7.34
CA ASP A 49 -13.01 14.41 8.50
C ASP A 49 -12.03 13.23 8.54
N PHE A 50 -11.70 12.66 7.39
CA PHE A 50 -10.68 11.62 7.26
C PHE A 50 -9.29 12.10 7.65
N GLY A 51 -8.88 13.28 7.18
CA GLY A 51 -7.62 13.90 7.59
C GLY A 51 -7.56 14.11 9.10
N ASN A 52 -8.61 14.70 9.69
CA ASN A 52 -8.71 14.93 11.12
C ASN A 52 -8.67 13.62 11.92
N PHE A 53 -9.36 12.58 11.46
CA PHE A 53 -9.33 11.26 12.07
C PHE A 53 -7.92 10.68 12.12
N ILE A 54 -7.20 10.67 10.98
CA ILE A 54 -5.82 10.16 10.92
C ILE A 54 -4.91 10.96 11.86
N SER A 55 -4.99 12.30 11.82
CA SER A 55 -4.16 13.17 12.66
C SER A 55 -4.42 12.94 14.16
N ASN A 56 -5.68 12.72 14.56
CA ASN A 56 -6.06 12.49 15.95
C ASN A 56 -5.59 11.13 16.50
N LEU A 57 -5.35 10.13 15.64
CA LEU A 57 -4.83 8.83 16.08
C LEU A 57 -3.40 8.92 16.63
N GLY A 58 -2.66 10.01 16.38
CA GLY A 58 -1.30 10.19 16.90
C GLY A 58 -0.30 9.16 16.37
N LEU A 59 -0.55 8.59 15.19
CA LEU A 59 0.36 7.65 14.54
C LEU A 59 1.55 8.38 13.91
N GLU A 60 2.70 7.72 13.90
CA GLU A 60 3.85 8.22 13.15
C GLU A 60 3.58 8.14 11.66
N LYS A 61 3.72 9.27 10.97
CA LYS A 61 3.54 9.36 9.52
C LYS A 61 4.67 8.60 8.82
N TYR A 62 4.29 7.71 7.91
CA TYR A 62 5.25 7.03 7.04
C TYR A 62 5.82 8.02 6.01
N PRO A 63 7.15 8.25 5.97
CA PRO A 63 7.76 9.12 4.97
C PRO A 63 7.74 8.40 3.63
N TYR A 64 6.71 8.65 2.82
CA TYR A 64 6.54 7.97 1.55
C TYR A 64 7.62 8.40 0.55
N VAL A 65 8.65 7.56 0.39
CA VAL A 65 9.74 7.73 -0.57
C VAL A 65 9.67 6.61 -1.61
N GLY A 66 9.65 6.99 -2.89
CA GLY A 66 9.64 6.07 -4.03
C GLY A 66 8.26 5.57 -4.47
N GLY A 67 8.20 4.30 -4.89
CA GLY A 67 6.98 3.57 -5.27
C GLY A 67 6.82 3.33 -6.77
N ALA A 68 5.94 2.40 -7.16
CA ALA A 68 5.73 2.04 -8.57
C ALA A 68 4.63 2.87 -9.26
N ALA A 69 3.75 3.53 -8.51
CA ALA A 69 2.62 4.29 -9.06
C ALA A 69 2.73 5.79 -8.74
N PRO A 70 2.30 6.68 -9.65
CA PRO A 70 2.16 8.11 -9.34
C PRO A 70 1.07 8.31 -8.28
N ARG A 71 1.27 9.30 -7.41
CA ARG A 71 0.30 9.69 -6.38
C ARG A 71 0.23 11.21 -6.33
N ARG A 72 -0.98 11.75 -6.20
CA ARG A 72 -1.22 13.19 -6.05
C ARG A 72 -1.68 13.48 -4.64
N ILE A 73 -1.12 14.53 -4.04
CA ILE A 73 -1.52 15.01 -2.71
C ILE A 73 -2.93 15.60 -2.82
N ILE A 74 -3.79 15.22 -1.88
CA ILE A 74 -5.11 15.83 -1.67
C ILE A 74 -4.99 16.77 -0.46
N PRO A 75 -5.11 18.10 -0.65
CA PRO A 75 -5.03 19.05 0.46
C PRO A 75 -6.16 18.83 1.47
N VAL A 76 -5.81 18.86 2.75
CA VAL A 76 -6.75 18.82 3.88
C VAL A 76 -6.28 19.74 5.00
N ASP A 77 -7.21 20.18 5.85
CA ASP A 77 -6.92 21.12 6.93
C ASP A 77 -6.02 20.52 8.03
N ALA A 78 -6.05 19.19 8.16
CA ALA A 78 -5.38 18.44 9.22
C ALA A 78 -3.85 18.32 9.05
N GLY A 79 -3.30 18.75 7.92
CA GLY A 79 -1.85 18.79 7.66
C GLY A 79 -1.47 18.47 6.22
N ASP A 80 -0.25 18.87 5.86
CA ASP A 80 0.31 18.63 4.53
C ASP A 80 0.73 17.17 4.32
N ASP A 81 0.69 16.74 3.05
CA ASP A 81 1.20 15.44 2.61
C ASP A 81 0.56 14.26 3.36
N LEU A 82 -0.69 14.40 3.85
CA LEU A 82 -1.34 13.39 4.68
C LEU A 82 -2.15 12.39 3.84
N ILE A 83 -2.85 12.90 2.83
CA ILE A 83 -3.76 12.12 1.98
C ILE A 83 -3.27 12.20 0.53
N TYR A 84 -3.30 11.04 -0.12
CA TYR A 84 -2.89 10.89 -1.50
C TYR A 84 -3.94 10.12 -2.28
N THR A 85 -4.02 10.34 -3.59
CA THR A 85 -4.76 9.44 -4.48
C THR A 85 -4.17 8.02 -4.43
N ALA A 86 -5.04 7.01 -4.48
CA ALA A 86 -4.63 5.63 -4.66
C ALA A 86 -4.14 5.40 -6.11
N ASN A 87 -3.52 4.23 -6.36
CA ASN A 87 -2.96 3.87 -7.67
C ASN A 87 -3.92 4.16 -8.83
N GLU A 88 -3.43 4.85 -9.86
CA GLU A 88 -4.17 5.22 -11.07
C GLU A 88 -4.00 4.16 -12.18
N ALA A 89 -4.01 2.87 -11.83
CA ALA A 89 -4.01 1.81 -12.84
C ALA A 89 -5.30 1.92 -13.70
N PRO A 90 -5.28 1.48 -14.98
CA PRO A 90 -6.48 1.52 -15.81
C PRO A 90 -7.66 0.81 -15.14
N PRO A 91 -8.88 1.38 -15.18
CA PRO A 91 -10.02 0.91 -14.38
C PRO A 91 -10.52 -0.49 -14.76
N ASP A 92 -10.15 -0.98 -15.94
CA ASP A 92 -10.46 -2.32 -16.43
C ASP A 92 -9.45 -3.39 -15.95
N GLN A 93 -8.36 -2.99 -15.27
CA GLN A 93 -7.31 -3.87 -14.82
C GLN A 93 -7.50 -4.26 -13.35
N LEU A 94 -7.32 -5.56 -13.07
CA LEU A 94 -7.30 -6.06 -11.70
C LEU A 94 -5.95 -5.80 -11.06
N ILE A 95 -5.96 -5.23 -9.86
CA ILE A 95 -4.77 -5.10 -9.02
C ILE A 95 -4.57 -6.42 -8.25
N PRO A 96 -3.44 -7.14 -8.42
CA PRO A 96 -3.19 -8.39 -7.70
C PRO A 96 -3.06 -8.15 -6.19
N PHE A 97 -3.39 -9.17 -5.39
CA PHE A 97 -3.14 -9.12 -3.95
C PHE A 97 -1.65 -8.94 -3.64
N HIS A 98 -1.34 -8.00 -2.76
CA HIS A 98 0.01 -7.72 -2.29
C HIS A 98 -0.04 -7.05 -0.91
N HIS A 99 1.10 -7.02 -0.22
CA HIS A 99 1.32 -6.10 0.89
C HIS A 99 1.88 -4.78 0.34
N GLU A 100 1.41 -3.64 0.88
CA GLU A 100 1.89 -2.31 0.47
C GLU A 100 3.40 -2.21 0.70
N LEU A 101 4.14 -1.84 -0.35
CA LEU A 101 5.60 -1.75 -0.34
C LEU A 101 6.32 -3.02 0.17
N ALA A 102 5.82 -4.22 -0.15
CA ALA A 102 6.36 -5.50 0.34
C ALA A 102 7.87 -5.71 0.13
N GLN A 103 8.50 -5.01 -0.82
CA GLN A 103 9.92 -5.14 -1.16
C GLN A 103 10.81 -4.02 -0.57
N VAL A 104 10.27 -3.13 0.28
CA VAL A 104 11.09 -2.11 0.96
C VAL A 104 11.51 -2.59 2.36
N LYS A 105 12.63 -2.09 2.87
CA LYS A 105 13.21 -2.51 4.16
C LYS A 105 12.28 -2.27 5.36
N ASN A 106 11.57 -1.14 5.34
CA ASN A 106 10.66 -0.73 6.41
C ASN A 106 9.30 -0.40 5.78
N PRO A 107 8.42 -1.37 5.52
CA PRO A 107 7.09 -1.08 4.96
C PRO A 107 6.18 -0.39 6.00
N PRO A 108 5.09 0.27 5.56
CA PRO A 108 4.14 0.89 6.48
C PRO A 108 3.44 -0.16 7.36
N VAL A 109 3.24 0.18 8.64
CA VAL A 109 2.58 -0.70 9.62
C VAL A 109 1.06 -0.66 9.48
N TYR A 110 0.52 0.51 9.12
CA TYR A 110 -0.91 0.75 8.94
C TYR A 110 -1.15 1.39 7.58
N LEU A 111 -2.29 1.06 6.98
CA LEU A 111 -2.76 1.65 5.73
C LEU A 111 -4.22 2.05 5.91
N PHE A 112 -4.57 3.24 5.44
CA PHE A 112 -5.92 3.78 5.51
C PHE A 112 -6.44 4.00 4.09
N PHE A 113 -7.70 3.63 3.87
CA PHE A 113 -8.41 3.89 2.62
C PHE A 113 -9.63 4.76 2.91
N TYR A 114 -9.90 5.69 2.00
CA TYR A 114 -11.08 6.55 2.03
C TYR A 114 -11.75 6.51 0.65
N CYS A 115 -13.08 6.43 0.67
CA CYS A 115 -13.91 6.41 -0.53
C CYS A 115 -14.66 7.73 -0.60
N ASP A 116 -14.18 8.65 -1.43
CA ASP A 116 -14.84 9.93 -1.68
C ASP A 116 -16.08 9.77 -2.57
N GLN A 117 -15.93 9.00 -3.64
CA GLN A 117 -16.98 8.68 -4.59
C GLN A 117 -17.05 7.16 -4.77
N PRO A 118 -18.13 6.50 -4.32
CA PRO A 118 -18.34 5.08 -4.58
C PRO A 118 -18.43 4.79 -6.08
N SER A 119 -17.84 3.69 -6.53
CA SER A 119 -18.02 3.21 -7.90
C SER A 119 -19.46 2.76 -8.13
N GLU A 120 -19.98 2.99 -9.35
CA GLU A 120 -21.29 2.48 -9.76
C GLU A 120 -21.31 0.95 -9.84
N THR A 121 -20.21 0.35 -10.29
CA THR A 121 -20.02 -1.10 -10.39
C THR A 121 -18.56 -1.47 -10.14
N GLY A 122 -18.32 -2.58 -9.44
CA GLY A 122 -16.95 -3.02 -9.11
C GLY A 122 -16.19 -1.97 -8.27
N GLY A 123 -14.86 -1.93 -8.42
CA GLY A 123 -14.00 -0.94 -7.77
C GLY A 123 -13.77 -1.19 -6.27
N GLU A 124 -14.17 -2.35 -5.75
CA GLU A 124 -13.95 -2.69 -4.35
C GLU A 124 -12.47 -2.95 -4.07
N THR A 125 -11.97 -2.43 -2.96
CA THR A 125 -10.65 -2.81 -2.43
C THR A 125 -10.77 -4.15 -1.70
N ALA A 126 -10.47 -5.24 -2.40
CA ALA A 126 -10.48 -6.57 -1.82
C ALA A 126 -9.38 -6.72 -0.76
N LEU A 127 -9.75 -7.23 0.42
CA LEU A 127 -8.82 -7.53 1.52
C LEU A 127 -8.75 -9.04 1.77
N LEU A 128 -7.56 -9.53 2.12
CA LEU A 128 -7.30 -10.93 2.41
C LEU A 128 -6.34 -11.07 3.61
N ASP A 129 -6.67 -11.93 4.57
CA ASP A 129 -5.78 -12.24 5.69
C ASP A 129 -4.61 -13.12 5.21
N SER A 130 -3.43 -12.52 5.11
CA SER A 130 -2.23 -13.23 4.64
C SER A 130 -1.79 -14.36 5.57
N THR A 131 -2.20 -14.37 6.84
CA THR A 131 -1.90 -15.47 7.76
C THR A 131 -2.71 -16.72 7.44
N VAL A 132 -3.93 -16.56 6.91
CA VAL A 132 -4.76 -17.66 6.41
C VAL A 132 -4.14 -18.24 5.15
N VAL A 133 -3.68 -17.37 4.23
CA VAL A 133 -2.96 -17.79 3.01
C VAL A 133 -1.70 -18.56 3.38
N TYR A 134 -0.88 -18.03 4.30
CA TYR A 134 0.32 -18.69 4.77
C TYR A 134 0.03 -20.09 5.32
N ARG A 135 -0.96 -20.24 6.22
CA ARG A 135 -1.32 -21.54 6.79
C ARG A 135 -1.78 -22.52 5.73
N TYR A 136 -2.68 -22.08 4.85
CA TYR A 136 -3.17 -22.90 3.75
C TYR A 136 -2.04 -23.41 2.86
N VAL A 137 -1.11 -22.52 2.44
CA VAL A 137 0.01 -22.91 1.57
C VAL A 137 1.01 -23.80 2.31
N ASN A 138 1.27 -23.53 3.59
CA ASN A 138 2.15 -24.35 4.44
C ASN A 138 1.62 -25.78 4.63
N ASP A 139 0.31 -25.93 4.81
CA ASP A 139 -0.29 -27.24 5.05
C ASP A 139 -0.50 -28.01 3.73
N THR A 140 -0.81 -27.31 2.64
CA THR A 140 -1.12 -27.92 1.34
C THR A 140 0.13 -28.19 0.49
N PHE A 141 1.15 -27.33 0.59
CA PHE A 141 2.35 -27.37 -0.25
C PHE A 141 3.64 -27.23 0.60
N PRO A 142 3.91 -28.16 1.54
CA PRO A 142 5.02 -28.04 2.48
C PRO A 142 6.39 -27.98 1.79
N GLU A 143 6.61 -28.73 0.71
CA GLU A 143 7.88 -28.69 -0.04
C GLU A 143 8.13 -27.33 -0.72
N PHE A 144 7.06 -26.70 -1.21
CA PHE A 144 7.14 -25.36 -1.80
C PHE A 144 7.48 -24.32 -0.72
N MET A 145 6.83 -24.40 0.43
CA MET A 145 7.12 -23.52 1.56
C MET A 145 8.53 -23.71 2.11
N GLU A 146 9.04 -24.94 2.14
CA GLU A 146 10.41 -25.21 2.57
C GLU A 146 11.43 -24.58 1.61
N LYS A 147 11.19 -24.67 0.30
CA LYS A 147 12.00 -23.97 -0.70
C LYS A 147 11.95 -22.46 -0.52
N LEU A 148 10.77 -21.87 -0.30
CA LEU A 148 10.65 -20.44 -0.05
C LEU A 148 11.37 -20.00 1.24
N LYS A 149 11.28 -20.78 2.32
CA LYS A 149 11.99 -20.50 3.58
C LYS A 149 13.51 -20.60 3.41
N THR A 150 13.98 -21.55 2.61
CA THR A 150 15.41 -21.78 2.37
C THR A 150 16.03 -20.76 1.43
N TYR A 151 15.34 -20.46 0.31
CA TYR A 151 15.91 -19.71 -0.80
C TYR A 151 15.31 -18.31 -0.98
N GLY A 152 14.17 -18.01 -0.34
CA GLY A 152 13.43 -16.77 -0.57
C GLY A 152 12.81 -16.71 -1.97
N ALA A 153 12.58 -15.48 -2.43
CA ALA A 153 12.11 -15.17 -3.77
C ALA A 153 13.02 -14.11 -4.41
N ARG A 154 13.19 -14.21 -5.73
CA ARG A 154 13.93 -13.24 -6.54
C ARG A 154 12.95 -12.48 -7.43
N TYR A 155 13.00 -11.16 -7.36
CA TYR A 155 12.21 -10.28 -8.20
C TYR A 155 13.10 -9.65 -9.25
N ILE A 156 12.68 -9.76 -10.50
CA ILE A 156 13.32 -9.08 -11.64
C ILE A 156 12.29 -8.09 -12.19
N ARG A 157 12.70 -6.83 -12.33
CA ARG A 157 11.86 -5.78 -12.91
C ARG A 157 12.64 -5.01 -13.96
N THR A 158 12.05 -4.85 -15.14
CA THR A 158 12.52 -3.89 -16.14
C THR A 158 11.74 -2.60 -15.96
N ILE A 159 12.44 -1.49 -15.73
CA ILE A 159 11.87 -0.19 -15.43
C ILE A 159 12.19 0.74 -16.60
N PRO A 160 11.19 1.34 -17.26
CA PRO A 160 11.41 2.17 -18.44
C PRO A 160 12.14 3.47 -18.09
N ALA A 161 12.66 4.15 -19.12
CA ALA A 161 13.27 5.47 -18.97
C ALA A 161 12.24 6.60 -18.81
N GLU A 162 11.04 6.40 -19.35
CA GLU A 162 9.92 7.34 -19.30
C GLU A 162 8.68 6.67 -18.70
N ASP A 163 7.77 7.47 -18.14
CA ASP A 163 6.53 6.93 -17.58
C ASP A 163 5.60 6.46 -18.71
N ASP A 164 5.21 5.19 -18.67
CA ASP A 164 4.18 4.60 -19.50
C ASP A 164 2.85 4.53 -18.73
N LYS A 165 1.87 5.33 -19.16
CA LYS A 165 0.55 5.43 -18.51
C LYS A 165 -0.37 4.25 -18.81
N GLU A 166 -0.08 3.48 -19.86
CA GLU A 166 -0.88 2.33 -20.25
C GLU A 166 -0.47 1.06 -19.47
N SER A 167 0.65 1.12 -18.75
CA SER A 167 1.18 0.01 -17.97
C SER A 167 1.00 0.22 -16.46
N PRO A 168 0.44 -0.76 -15.72
CA PRO A 168 0.28 -0.67 -14.27
C PRO A 168 1.61 -0.61 -13.50
N ILE A 169 2.73 -0.92 -14.17
CA ILE A 169 4.09 -0.86 -13.63
C ILE A 169 5.00 0.05 -14.46
N GLY A 170 4.42 0.93 -15.28
CA GLY A 170 5.10 1.74 -16.30
C GLY A 170 5.88 2.96 -15.79
N ARG A 171 5.98 3.19 -14.48
CA ARG A 171 6.73 4.32 -13.93
C ARG A 171 8.22 4.22 -14.27
N SER A 172 8.80 5.31 -14.75
CA SER A 172 10.23 5.44 -15.06
C SER A 172 11.13 5.19 -13.86
N PHE A 173 12.40 4.87 -14.11
CA PHE A 173 13.37 4.72 -13.02
C PHE A 173 13.62 6.05 -12.27
N TYR A 174 13.62 7.20 -12.95
CA TYR A 174 13.78 8.50 -12.29
C TYR A 174 12.66 8.76 -11.30
N ASN A 175 11.41 8.51 -11.71
CA ASN A 175 10.27 8.71 -10.82
C ASN A 175 10.14 7.61 -9.76
N THR A 176 10.47 6.36 -10.10
CA THR A 176 10.45 5.22 -9.15
C THR A 176 11.43 5.44 -8.00
N TYR A 177 12.65 5.90 -8.29
CA TYR A 177 13.68 6.16 -7.29
C TYR A 177 13.67 7.60 -6.77
N GLN A 178 12.81 8.48 -7.30
CA GLN A 178 12.76 9.92 -6.99
C GLN A 178 14.14 10.58 -7.12
N VAL A 179 14.70 10.53 -8.32
CA VAL A 179 16.00 11.11 -8.69
C VAL A 179 15.89 11.81 -10.04
N LYS A 180 16.77 12.78 -10.29
CA LYS A 180 16.73 13.62 -11.50
C LYS A 180 17.87 13.33 -12.46
N THR A 181 18.93 12.66 -11.99
CA THR A 181 20.13 12.39 -12.77
C THR A 181 20.53 10.92 -12.66
N LYS A 182 21.26 10.44 -13.67
CA LYS A 182 21.79 9.08 -13.69
C LYS A 182 22.73 8.82 -12.51
N ASP A 183 23.56 9.80 -12.15
CA ASP A 183 24.50 9.69 -11.04
C ASP A 183 23.77 9.50 -9.70
N GLU A 184 22.71 10.28 -9.44
CA GLU A 184 21.87 10.13 -8.24
C GLU A 184 21.18 8.75 -8.19
N LEU A 185 20.76 8.24 -9.34
CA LEU A 185 20.16 6.92 -9.46
C LEU A 185 21.17 5.83 -9.13
N GLU A 186 22.35 5.87 -9.75
CA GLU A 186 23.40 4.88 -9.53
C GLU A 186 23.90 4.92 -8.09
N GLU A 187 23.99 6.08 -7.45
CA GLU A 187 24.29 6.20 -6.02
C GLU A 187 23.25 5.45 -5.17
N LYS A 188 21.94 5.67 -5.40
CA LYS A 188 20.87 4.96 -4.69
C LYS A 188 20.88 3.46 -4.93
N LEU A 189 21.07 3.04 -6.19
CA LEU A 189 21.12 1.61 -6.55
C LEU A 189 22.30 0.92 -5.86
N ASN A 190 23.49 1.53 -5.87
CA ASN A 190 24.68 0.99 -5.22
C ASN A 190 24.58 0.97 -3.69
N ALA A 191 23.81 1.89 -3.10
CA ALA A 191 23.51 1.89 -1.67
C ALA A 191 22.43 0.88 -1.26
N THR A 192 21.73 0.27 -2.22
CA THR A 192 20.66 -0.69 -1.93
C THR A 192 21.24 -2.10 -1.74
N GLU A 193 21.11 -2.62 -0.53
CA GLU A 193 21.55 -3.98 -0.20
C GLU A 193 20.78 -5.02 -1.04
N LYS A 194 21.49 -6.06 -1.49
CA LYS A 194 20.91 -7.20 -2.24
C LYS A 194 20.15 -6.79 -3.51
N LEU A 195 20.69 -5.82 -4.23
CA LEU A 195 20.18 -5.38 -5.52
C LEU A 195 21.29 -5.45 -6.56
N GLU A 196 21.03 -6.12 -7.66
CA GLU A 196 21.82 -6.04 -8.89
C GLU A 196 21.04 -5.25 -9.94
N TYR A 197 21.73 -4.52 -10.80
CA TYR A 197 21.09 -3.80 -11.90
C TYR A 197 21.92 -3.81 -13.18
N GLU A 198 21.23 -3.67 -14.31
CA GLU A 198 21.77 -3.71 -15.66
C GLU A 198 21.02 -2.68 -16.53
N TRP A 199 21.77 -1.88 -17.30
CA TRP A 199 21.21 -1.01 -18.32
C TRP A 199 20.98 -1.82 -19.60
N LEU A 200 19.76 -1.80 -20.14
CA LEU A 200 19.41 -2.52 -21.38
C LEU A 200 19.61 -1.64 -22.63
N ASP A 201 19.70 -2.26 -23.80
CA ASP A 201 19.93 -1.58 -25.09
C ASP A 201 18.85 -0.56 -25.46
N ASP A 202 17.62 -0.77 -24.96
CA ASP A 202 16.48 0.15 -25.15
C ASP A 202 16.48 1.34 -24.17
N GLY A 203 17.51 1.44 -23.32
CA GLY A 203 17.65 2.48 -22.31
C GLY A 203 16.88 2.23 -21.01
N SER A 204 16.16 1.10 -20.91
CA SER A 204 15.50 0.71 -19.65
C SER A 204 16.50 0.16 -18.63
N LEU A 205 16.09 0.16 -17.36
CA LEU A 205 16.87 -0.34 -16.24
C LEU A 205 16.28 -1.68 -15.77
N LYS A 206 17.05 -2.76 -15.87
CA LYS A 206 16.70 -4.04 -15.25
C LYS A 206 17.28 -4.09 -13.84
N VAL A 207 16.43 -4.37 -12.86
CA VAL A 207 16.83 -4.58 -11.46
C VAL A 207 16.47 -5.98 -11.01
N CYS A 208 17.32 -6.59 -10.19
CA CYS A 208 17.17 -7.95 -9.67
C CYS A 208 17.50 -7.98 -8.17
N THR A 209 16.58 -8.46 -7.34
CA THR A 209 16.86 -8.68 -5.91
C THR A 209 17.67 -9.96 -5.71
N THR A 210 18.69 -9.96 -4.85
CA THR A 210 19.61 -11.10 -4.67
C THR A 210 19.54 -11.81 -3.32
#